data_AF-A0A935ZIQ7-F1
#
_entry.id   AF-A0A935ZIQ7-F1
#
_cell.length_a   1.000
_cell.length_b   1.000
_cell.length_c   1.000
_cell.angle_alpha   90.00
_cell.angle_beta   90.00
_cell.angle_gamma   90.00
#
_symmetry.space_group_name_H-M   'P 1'
#
loop_
_entity.id
_entity.type
_entity.pdbx_description
1 polymer ?
#
loop_
_entity_poly.entity_id
_entity_poly.type
_entity_poly.pdbx_seq_one_letter_code
_entity_poly.pdbx_strand_id
1 'polypeptide(L)'
;MDARSTAATLTAFALVGGLLQVLASAVLGMERLDQLTLASQEGPWVYLAAATGVTVGLAALWVLRRRVLVAAAVFLTWQVSILWPLSRRMTSVGLALHGEFLLHHFVAMLCVLACAVIAVGLARDRSRPWWRWPIAATIAVAVSAASWGHLAQLREAPREVMLAHGITVIAVLLATFALALLELVSEPRSRIRWAAVVLWLPLGVRALASGPFALGQAAVPPGLRAVFLGLLVAAAAALTVLLRPRPPRGIAIVMTGLSALSVATLYLVYRGSFGKLEDGLGPLAQSMLGFTPPYPEYVSTPVLLVVMVGAFLALQTAGGTLGSDDARDRGIGFALVLVAGVGWSSPQLVMMSAAGLLLFLVDLDGVRAPARPPTRPIAAVFDTIAATLALEHTTVAGDGRRAPLLHAVRGQLRGLPLELKAHVRGERIHVGARLGGATHGRADVVLCPGEGNVRPNHPLARTHRVQGSVRALEQHGEGLLDACLPFPTLQLSLAPTGATLEFGDDLHGFDDGSVVALLRALARSYGD
;
A
#
# COMPACT_ATOMS: atom_id res chain seq x y z
N MET A 1 -17.83 5.30 -5.28
CA MET A 1 -16.52 5.86 -5.65
C MET A 1 -15.49 5.14 -4.81
N ASP A 2 -14.44 4.59 -5.40
CA ASP A 2 -13.40 3.92 -4.64
C ASP A 2 -12.40 4.95 -4.11
N ALA A 3 -12.49 5.27 -2.81
CA ALA A 3 -11.61 6.23 -2.14
C ALA A 3 -10.13 5.80 -2.22
N ARG A 4 -9.89 4.48 -2.30
CA ARG A 4 -8.55 3.89 -2.35
C ARG A 4 -7.80 4.28 -3.62
N SER A 5 -8.36 4.01 -4.80
CA SER A 5 -7.70 4.33 -6.08
C SER A 5 -7.37 5.82 -6.21
N THR A 6 -8.23 6.68 -5.67
CA THR A 6 -7.98 8.13 -5.60
C THR A 6 -6.81 8.44 -4.67
N ALA A 7 -6.80 7.90 -3.45
CA ALA A 7 -5.72 8.12 -2.50
C ALA A 7 -4.36 7.58 -3.01
N ALA A 8 -4.33 6.39 -3.61
CA ALA A 8 -3.13 5.81 -4.21
C ALA A 8 -2.57 6.70 -5.33
N THR A 9 -3.44 7.21 -6.22
CA THR A 9 -3.04 8.13 -7.29
C THR A 9 -2.43 9.41 -6.72
N LEU A 10 -3.10 10.07 -5.77
CA LEU A 10 -2.61 11.29 -5.14
C LEU A 10 -1.26 11.06 -4.42
N THR A 11 -1.14 9.95 -3.71
CA THR A 11 0.09 9.56 -2.99
C THR A 11 1.24 9.25 -3.96
N ALA A 12 0.96 8.66 -5.12
CA ALA A 12 1.96 8.41 -6.16
C ALA A 12 2.50 9.72 -6.76
N PHE A 13 1.62 10.69 -7.06
CA PHE A 13 2.07 12.01 -7.50
C PHE A 13 2.83 12.76 -6.41
N ALA A 14 2.43 12.62 -5.14
CA ALA A 14 3.15 13.16 -4.00
C ALA A 14 4.56 12.54 -3.85
N LEU A 15 4.69 11.24 -4.09
CA LEU A 15 5.97 10.54 -4.10
C LEU A 15 6.90 11.06 -5.20
N VAL A 16 6.40 11.20 -6.44
CA VAL A 16 7.18 11.76 -7.55
C VAL A 16 7.59 13.20 -7.24
N GLY A 17 6.66 14.01 -6.74
CA GLY A 17 6.95 15.39 -6.33
C GLY A 17 7.99 15.46 -5.21
N GLY A 18 7.88 14.60 -4.20
CA GLY A 18 8.82 14.51 -3.08
C GLY A 18 10.22 14.08 -3.52
N LEU A 19 10.35 13.14 -4.45
CA LEU A 19 11.64 12.75 -5.02
C LEU A 19 12.30 13.91 -5.78
N LEU A 20 11.52 14.66 -6.57
CA LEU A 20 12.01 15.86 -7.24
C LEU A 20 12.39 16.97 -6.24
N GLN A 21 11.65 17.10 -5.14
CA GLN A 21 11.96 18.05 -4.07
C GLN A 21 13.26 17.70 -3.35
N VAL A 22 13.51 16.42 -3.08
CA VAL A 22 14.79 15.93 -2.52
C VAL A 22 15.94 16.25 -3.48
N LEU A 23 15.75 16.04 -4.78
CA LEU A 23 16.75 16.39 -5.79
C LEU A 23 17.02 17.91 -5.81
N ALA A 24 15.98 18.73 -5.80
CA ALA A 24 16.11 20.18 -5.75
C ALA A 24 16.82 20.64 -4.46
N SER A 25 16.47 20.05 -3.32
CA SER A 25 17.12 20.31 -2.02
C SER A 25 18.60 19.92 -2.03
N ALA A 26 18.95 18.80 -2.66
CA ALA A 26 20.34 18.37 -2.80
C ALA A 26 21.14 19.33 -3.70
N VAL A 27 20.56 19.79 -4.81
CA VAL A 27 21.18 20.81 -5.67
C VAL A 27 21.40 22.09 -4.88
N LEU A 28 20.39 22.60 -4.19
CA LEU A 28 20.49 23.83 -3.39
C LEU A 28 21.52 23.70 -2.27
N GLY A 29 21.61 22.54 -1.63
CA GLY A 29 22.62 22.29 -0.61
C GLY A 29 24.04 22.33 -1.15
N MET A 30 24.28 21.90 -2.39
CA MET A 30 25.64 21.90 -2.96
C MET A 30 26.12 23.28 -3.45
N GLU A 31 25.24 24.28 -3.48
CA GLU A 31 25.52 25.60 -4.03
C GLU A 31 26.03 26.61 -2.99
N ARG A 32 26.76 27.63 -3.46
CA ARG A 32 27.29 28.70 -2.59
C ARG A 32 26.19 29.69 -2.21
N LEU A 33 26.30 30.26 -1.00
CA LEU A 33 25.35 31.23 -0.45
C LEU A 33 25.13 32.45 -1.37
N ASP A 34 26.18 32.92 -2.05
CA ASP A 34 26.08 34.04 -2.99
C ASP A 34 25.18 33.71 -4.19
N GLN A 35 25.23 32.47 -4.69
CA GLN A 35 24.37 32.02 -5.79
C GLN A 35 22.92 31.84 -5.35
N LEU A 36 22.70 31.36 -4.12
CA LEU A 36 21.36 31.29 -3.52
C LEU A 36 20.76 32.69 -3.34
N THR A 37 21.58 33.66 -2.94
CA THR A 37 21.15 35.06 -2.78
C THR A 37 20.74 35.65 -4.13
N LEU A 38 21.53 35.44 -5.18
CA LEU A 38 21.19 35.88 -6.54
C LEU A 38 19.92 35.18 -7.06
N ALA A 39 19.79 33.87 -6.83
CA ALA A 39 18.60 33.11 -7.20
C ALA A 39 17.34 33.61 -6.48
N SER A 40 17.43 33.99 -5.20
CA SER A 40 16.30 34.51 -4.42
C SER A 40 15.76 35.87 -4.91
N GLN A 41 16.57 36.59 -5.68
CA GLN A 41 16.21 37.88 -6.27
C GLN A 41 15.55 37.73 -7.66
N GLU A 42 15.45 36.51 -8.19
CA GLU A 42 14.75 36.25 -9.45
C GLU A 42 13.23 36.55 -9.29
N GLY A 43 12.66 37.26 -10.27
CA GLY A 43 11.47 38.11 -10.06
C GLY A 43 10.15 37.44 -9.60
N PRO A 44 9.17 38.25 -9.13
CA PRO A 44 7.97 37.80 -8.42
C PRO A 44 6.97 37.00 -9.27
N TRP A 45 7.11 37.01 -10.60
CA TRP A 45 6.27 36.27 -11.54
C TRP A 45 6.29 34.75 -11.27
N VAL A 46 7.35 34.26 -10.63
CA VAL A 46 7.53 32.86 -10.27
C VAL A 46 6.53 32.42 -9.21
N TYR A 47 6.15 33.31 -8.27
CA TYR A 47 5.14 33.01 -7.25
C TYR A 47 3.72 32.95 -7.84
N LEU A 48 3.43 33.79 -8.85
CA LEU A 48 2.18 33.73 -9.62
C LEU A 48 2.10 32.46 -10.48
N ALA A 49 3.20 32.12 -11.16
CA ALA A 49 3.34 30.85 -11.88
C ALA A 49 3.24 29.65 -10.92
N ALA A 50 3.74 29.79 -9.70
CA ALA A 50 3.68 28.75 -8.69
C ALA A 50 2.27 28.54 -8.15
N ALA A 51 1.57 29.60 -7.77
CA ALA A 51 0.18 29.51 -7.31
C ALA A 51 -0.76 28.99 -8.42
N THR A 52 -0.62 29.50 -9.64
CA THR A 52 -1.39 29.03 -10.81
C THR A 52 -1.03 27.60 -11.15
N GLY A 53 0.25 27.26 -11.08
CA GLY A 53 0.75 25.91 -11.30
C GLY A 53 0.13 24.93 -10.31
N VAL A 54 0.35 25.14 -9.01
CA VAL A 54 -0.17 24.25 -7.96
C VAL A 54 -1.69 24.08 -8.08
N THR A 55 -2.43 25.17 -8.31
CA THR A 55 -3.90 25.11 -8.42
C THR A 55 -4.38 24.36 -9.67
N VAL A 56 -3.82 24.66 -10.86
CA VAL A 56 -4.16 23.98 -12.11
C VAL A 56 -3.73 22.51 -12.07
N GLY A 57 -2.54 22.21 -11.56
CA GLY A 57 -2.03 20.85 -11.40
C GLY A 57 -2.91 20.02 -10.47
N LEU A 58 -3.28 20.56 -9.30
CA LEU A 58 -4.22 19.90 -8.37
C LEU A 58 -5.60 19.71 -8.99
N ALA A 59 -6.14 20.71 -9.68
CA ALA A 59 -7.43 20.62 -10.34
C ALA A 59 -7.43 19.57 -11.47
N ALA A 60 -6.40 19.56 -12.31
CA ALA A 60 -6.24 18.59 -13.40
C ALA A 60 -6.10 17.17 -12.84
N LEU A 61 -5.24 16.96 -11.83
CA LEU A 61 -5.10 15.67 -11.18
C LEU A 61 -6.39 15.22 -10.51
N TRP A 62 -7.10 16.14 -9.84
CA TRP A 62 -8.39 15.83 -9.25
C TRP A 62 -9.39 15.39 -10.31
N VAL A 63 -9.58 16.16 -11.39
CA VAL A 63 -10.52 15.82 -12.48
C VAL A 63 -10.14 14.50 -13.16
N LEU A 64 -8.86 14.29 -13.44
CA LEU A 64 -8.35 13.17 -14.23
C LEU A 64 -7.99 11.93 -13.39
N ARG A 65 -8.15 11.95 -12.06
CA ARG A 65 -7.77 10.85 -11.15
C ARG A 65 -8.28 9.46 -11.52
N ARG A 66 -9.35 9.37 -12.32
CA ARG A 66 -9.93 8.09 -12.80
C ARG A 66 -9.22 7.53 -14.04
N ARG A 67 -8.43 8.34 -14.73
CA ARG A 67 -7.70 7.99 -15.96
C ARG A 67 -6.22 8.19 -15.71
N VAL A 68 -5.60 7.28 -14.95
CA VAL A 68 -4.21 7.43 -14.44
C VAL A 68 -3.21 7.77 -15.55
N LEU A 69 -3.29 7.12 -16.70
CA LEU A 69 -2.41 7.42 -17.85
C LEU A 69 -2.62 8.84 -18.39
N VAL A 70 -3.87 9.29 -18.47
CA VAL A 70 -4.21 10.66 -18.91
C VAL A 70 -3.77 11.67 -17.86
N ALA A 71 -3.99 11.39 -16.58
CA ALA A 71 -3.52 12.22 -15.47
C ALA A 71 -1.99 12.34 -15.48
N ALA A 72 -1.27 11.24 -15.72
CA ALA A 72 0.18 11.23 -15.83
C ALA A 72 0.68 12.01 -17.05
N ALA A 73 0.07 11.80 -18.22
CA ALA A 73 0.41 12.56 -19.43
C ALA A 73 0.15 14.06 -19.25
N VAL A 74 -1.01 14.43 -18.68
CA VAL A 74 -1.34 15.83 -18.39
C VAL A 74 -0.41 16.41 -17.34
N PHE A 75 -0.07 15.67 -16.29
CA PHE A 75 0.88 16.11 -15.27
C PHE A 75 2.28 16.32 -15.86
N LEU A 76 2.78 15.40 -16.68
CA LEU A 76 4.07 15.55 -17.35
C LEU A 76 4.07 16.73 -18.32
N THR A 77 3.05 16.85 -19.16
CA THR A 77 2.89 17.98 -20.08
C THR A 77 2.83 19.29 -19.31
N TRP A 78 2.07 19.34 -18.22
CA TRP A 78 1.97 20.50 -17.34
C TRP A 78 3.31 20.86 -16.70
N GLN A 79 4.05 19.88 -16.18
CA GLN A 79 5.40 20.09 -15.64
C GLN A 79 6.33 20.65 -16.72
N VAL A 80 6.34 20.09 -17.93
CA VAL A 80 7.13 20.61 -19.05
C VAL A 80 6.69 22.02 -19.45
N SER A 81 5.39 22.29 -19.52
CA SER A 81 4.84 23.62 -19.89
C SER A 81 5.19 24.71 -18.87
N ILE A 82 5.39 24.37 -17.60
CA ILE A 82 5.83 25.30 -16.56
C ILE A 82 7.37 25.39 -16.53
N LEU A 83 8.06 24.25 -16.48
CA LEU A 83 9.52 24.20 -16.33
C LEU A 83 10.27 24.71 -17.56
N TRP A 84 9.73 24.54 -18.78
CA TRP A 84 10.38 24.99 -20.01
C TRP A 84 10.52 26.51 -20.13
N PRO A 85 9.46 27.33 -19.93
CA PRO A 85 9.61 28.78 -19.91
C PRO A 85 10.39 29.26 -18.68
N LEU A 86 10.28 28.58 -17.53
CA LEU A 86 11.09 28.88 -16.34
C LEU A 86 12.59 28.67 -16.59
N SER A 87 12.98 27.53 -17.16
CA SER A 87 14.39 27.20 -17.41
C SER A 87 15.06 28.12 -18.43
N ARG A 88 14.28 28.81 -19.28
CA ARG A 88 14.79 29.82 -20.22
C ARG A 88 14.97 31.21 -19.59
N ARG A 89 14.40 31.45 -18.42
CA ARG A 89 14.39 32.77 -17.76
C ARG A 89 15.11 32.79 -16.41
N MET A 90 15.56 31.63 -15.93
CA MET A 90 16.10 31.43 -14.60
C MET A 90 17.43 30.68 -14.67
N THR A 91 18.28 30.92 -13.68
CA THR A 91 19.47 30.09 -13.49
C THR A 91 19.08 28.67 -13.06
N SER A 92 19.99 27.70 -13.18
CA SER A 92 19.75 26.35 -12.66
C SER A 92 19.48 26.35 -11.15
N VAL A 93 20.13 27.24 -10.42
CA VAL A 93 19.97 27.42 -8.97
C VAL A 93 18.62 28.08 -8.66
N GLY A 94 18.22 29.11 -9.42
CA GLY A 94 16.88 29.70 -9.36
C GLY A 94 15.78 28.66 -9.62
N LEU A 95 15.93 27.85 -10.66
CA LEU A 95 14.97 26.78 -10.98
C LEU A 95 14.87 25.76 -9.83
N ALA A 96 15.99 25.39 -9.20
CA ALA A 96 15.98 24.50 -8.04
C ALA A 96 15.33 25.16 -6.82
N LEU A 97 15.61 26.43 -6.54
CA LEU A 97 15.10 27.17 -5.39
C LEU A 97 13.58 27.30 -5.45
N HIS A 98 13.08 27.81 -6.57
CA HIS A 98 11.65 28.01 -6.75
C HIS A 98 10.90 26.70 -7.05
N GLY A 99 11.58 25.74 -7.69
CA GLY A 99 11.07 24.39 -7.88
C GLY A 99 10.86 23.64 -6.56
N GLU A 100 11.82 23.73 -5.63
CA GLU A 100 11.67 23.19 -4.27
C GLU A 100 10.45 23.81 -3.59
N PHE A 101 10.33 25.14 -3.61
CA PHE A 101 9.20 25.84 -3.00
C PHE A 101 7.86 25.41 -3.60
N LEU A 102 7.75 25.29 -4.93
CA LEU A 102 6.54 24.82 -5.60
C LEU A 102 6.21 23.38 -5.20
N LEU A 103 7.19 22.49 -5.28
CA LEU A 103 7.03 21.08 -4.98
C LEU A 103 6.65 20.87 -3.51
N HIS A 104 7.22 21.64 -2.59
CA HIS A 104 6.88 21.65 -1.18
C HIS A 104 5.37 21.83 -0.97
N HIS A 105 4.80 22.90 -1.52
CA HIS A 105 3.38 23.23 -1.37
C HIS A 105 2.50 22.24 -2.12
N PHE A 106 2.91 21.85 -3.33
CA PHE A 106 2.17 20.89 -4.14
C PHE A 106 2.04 19.52 -3.46
N VAL A 107 3.16 18.98 -2.95
CA VAL A 107 3.22 17.71 -2.23
C VAL A 107 2.43 17.81 -0.92
N ALA A 108 2.55 18.90 -0.17
CA ALA A 108 1.75 19.13 1.04
C ALA A 108 0.25 18.99 0.76
N MET A 109 -0.24 19.65 -0.30
CA MET A 109 -1.65 19.64 -0.68
C MET A 109 -2.11 18.26 -1.17
N LEU A 110 -1.29 17.55 -1.97
CA LEU A 110 -1.60 16.19 -2.40
C LEU A 110 -1.71 15.23 -1.21
N CYS A 111 -0.79 15.32 -0.25
CA CYS A 111 -0.81 14.49 0.97
C CYS A 111 -2.01 14.80 1.87
N VAL A 112 -2.37 16.08 2.02
CA VAL A 112 -3.59 16.52 2.70
C VAL A 112 -4.84 15.93 2.03
N LEU A 113 -4.95 16.05 0.70
CA LEU A 113 -6.07 15.50 -0.05
C LEU A 113 -6.13 13.97 0.05
N ALA A 114 -4.99 13.27 -0.02
CA ALA A 114 -4.92 11.82 0.13
C ALA A 114 -5.42 11.39 1.52
N CYS A 115 -4.95 12.04 2.59
CA CYS A 115 -5.40 11.76 3.96
C CYS A 115 -6.90 12.05 4.14
N ALA A 116 -7.40 13.15 3.60
CA ALA A 116 -8.82 13.51 3.66
C ALA A 116 -9.70 12.49 2.91
N VAL A 117 -9.28 12.05 1.72
CA VAL A 117 -9.98 11.01 0.96
C VAL A 117 -10.04 9.70 1.74
N ILE A 118 -8.93 9.31 2.40
CA ILE A 118 -8.88 8.12 3.26
C ILE A 118 -9.84 8.28 4.46
N ALA A 119 -9.82 9.42 5.14
CA ALA A 119 -10.71 9.68 6.29
C ALA A 119 -12.20 9.60 5.88
N VAL A 120 -12.56 10.20 4.74
CA VAL A 120 -13.93 10.12 4.20
C VAL A 120 -14.29 8.70 3.79
N GLY A 121 -13.35 7.97 3.18
CA GLY A 121 -13.53 6.56 2.84
C GLY A 121 -13.82 5.70 4.08
N LEU A 122 -13.01 5.86 5.13
CA LEU A 122 -13.15 5.16 6.40
C LEU A 122 -14.49 5.48 7.09
N ALA A 123 -14.89 6.75 7.10
CA ALA A 123 -16.17 7.17 7.67
C ALA A 123 -17.38 6.57 6.93
N ARG A 124 -17.30 6.46 5.60
CA ARG A 124 -18.37 5.93 4.74
C ARG A 124 -18.47 4.41 4.72
N ASP A 125 -17.39 3.71 5.04
CA ASP A 125 -17.37 2.25 5.02
C ASP A 125 -18.20 1.66 6.17
N ARG A 126 -19.44 1.25 5.88
CA ARG A 126 -20.40 0.70 6.86
C ARG A 126 -20.04 -0.69 7.34
N SER A 127 -19.12 -1.38 6.67
CA SER A 127 -18.66 -2.72 7.08
C SER A 127 -17.76 -2.67 8.32
N ARG A 128 -17.11 -1.52 8.56
CA ARG A 128 -16.23 -1.31 9.72
C ARG A 128 -17.01 -0.92 10.98
N PRO A 129 -16.55 -1.33 12.18
CA PRO A 129 -17.23 -1.03 13.45
C PRO A 129 -17.22 0.47 13.81
N TRP A 130 -17.84 0.81 14.94
CA TRP A 130 -18.00 2.20 15.40
C TRP A 130 -16.69 2.98 15.55
N TRP A 131 -15.55 2.30 15.77
CA TRP A 131 -14.22 2.93 15.91
C TRP A 131 -13.72 3.63 14.63
N ARG A 132 -14.35 3.42 13.47
CA ARG A 132 -14.00 4.14 12.23
C ARG A 132 -14.18 5.66 12.36
N TRP A 133 -15.16 6.10 13.14
CA TRP A 133 -15.46 7.51 13.36
C TRP A 133 -14.38 8.25 14.16
N PRO A 134 -13.94 7.79 15.35
CA PRO A 134 -12.86 8.46 16.07
C PRO A 134 -11.54 8.46 15.28
N ILE A 135 -11.24 7.41 14.51
CA ILE A 135 -10.04 7.39 13.65
C ILE A 135 -10.18 8.41 12.52
N ALA A 136 -11.30 8.43 11.79
CA ALA A 136 -11.55 9.39 10.73
C ALA A 136 -11.53 10.84 11.25
N ALA A 137 -12.08 11.08 12.43
CA ALA A 137 -12.03 12.38 13.10
C ALA A 137 -10.60 12.78 13.46
N THR A 138 -9.80 11.84 13.98
CA THR A 138 -8.38 12.10 14.30
C THR A 138 -7.58 12.45 13.04
N ILE A 139 -7.83 11.76 11.92
CA ILE A 139 -7.20 12.10 10.63
C ILE A 139 -7.64 13.48 10.16
N ALA A 140 -8.92 13.83 10.32
CA ALA A 140 -9.42 15.16 9.97
C ALA A 140 -8.75 16.26 10.82
N VAL A 141 -8.56 16.03 12.12
CA VAL A 141 -7.80 16.94 13.00
C VAL A 141 -6.36 17.11 12.51
N ALA A 142 -5.68 16.01 12.15
CA ALA A 142 -4.33 16.08 11.59
C ALA A 142 -4.29 16.94 10.32
N VAL A 143 -5.21 16.70 9.38
CA VAL A 143 -5.34 17.47 8.14
C VAL A 143 -5.57 18.95 8.43
N SER A 144 -6.53 19.28 9.29
CA SER A 144 -6.85 20.68 9.63
C SER A 144 -5.69 21.37 10.32
N ALA A 145 -5.00 20.70 11.26
CA ALA A 145 -3.84 21.24 11.94
C ALA A 145 -2.66 21.45 10.97
N ALA A 146 -2.41 20.52 10.05
CA ALA A 146 -1.36 20.67 9.05
C ALA A 146 -1.62 21.84 8.11
N SER A 147 -2.86 21.97 7.62
CA SER A 147 -3.28 23.09 6.78
C SER A 147 -3.19 24.42 7.54
N TRP A 148 -3.61 24.44 8.81
CA TRP A 148 -3.47 25.62 9.66
C TRP A 148 -2.01 26.01 9.88
N GLY A 149 -1.14 25.04 10.18
CA GLY A 149 0.30 25.28 10.37
C GLY A 149 0.97 25.82 9.12
N HIS A 150 0.57 25.32 7.95
CA HIS A 150 1.05 25.81 6.67
C HIS A 150 0.60 27.26 6.39
N LEU A 151 -0.65 27.60 6.72
CA LEU A 151 -1.15 28.98 6.64
C LEU A 151 -0.48 29.92 7.66
N ALA A 152 -0.24 29.43 8.88
CA ALA A 152 0.45 30.18 9.93
C ALA A 152 1.91 30.48 9.55
N GLN A 153 2.56 29.58 8.80
CA GLN A 153 3.90 29.79 8.27
C GLN A 153 3.93 30.95 7.26
N LEU A 154 2.90 31.07 6.41
CA LEU A 154 2.74 32.20 5.48
C LEU A 154 2.46 33.53 6.19
N ARG A 155 1.95 33.49 7.43
CA ARG A 155 1.67 34.67 8.26
C ARG A 155 2.80 34.99 9.24
N GLU A 156 3.93 34.28 9.16
CA GLU A 156 5.06 34.43 10.07
C GLU A 156 4.65 34.32 11.56
N ALA A 157 3.74 33.39 11.88
CA ALA A 157 3.22 33.19 13.23
C ALA A 157 3.88 31.96 13.91
N PRO A 158 5.10 32.06 14.47
CA PRO A 158 5.90 30.90 14.88
C PRO A 158 5.27 30.06 15.99
N ARG A 159 4.54 30.69 16.92
CA ARG A 159 3.83 29.98 17.99
C ARG A 159 2.71 29.10 17.44
N GLU A 160 1.96 29.62 16.47
CA GLU A 160 0.89 28.88 15.82
C GLU A 160 1.43 27.73 14.97
N VAL A 161 2.53 27.95 14.25
CA VAL A 161 3.24 26.90 13.50
C VAL A 161 3.66 25.75 14.41
N MET A 162 4.30 26.06 15.54
CA MET A 162 4.74 25.04 16.51
C MET A 162 3.57 24.23 17.07
N LEU A 163 2.48 24.92 17.46
CA LEU A 163 1.29 24.28 18.00
C LEU A 163 0.58 23.40 16.96
N ALA A 164 0.40 23.92 15.75
CA ALA A 164 -0.20 23.21 14.63
C ALA A 164 0.60 21.96 14.24
N HIS A 165 1.93 22.09 14.20
CA HIS A 165 2.83 20.99 13.92
C HIS A 165 2.73 19.88 14.98
N GLY A 166 2.79 20.23 16.26
CA GLY A 166 2.65 19.26 17.35
C GLY A 166 1.30 18.54 17.36
N ILE A 167 0.19 19.27 17.12
CA ILE A 167 -1.14 18.66 16.98
C ILE A 167 -1.18 17.69 15.79
N THR A 168 -0.61 18.09 14.65
CA THR A 168 -0.54 17.24 13.45
C THR A 168 0.18 15.93 13.76
N VAL A 169 1.36 16.01 14.39
CA VAL A 169 2.16 14.83 14.78
C VAL A 169 1.35 13.90 15.69
N ILE A 170 0.77 14.43 16.76
CA ILE A 170 0.01 13.63 17.73
C ILE A 170 -1.16 12.93 17.04
N ALA A 171 -1.94 13.68 16.25
CA ALA A 171 -3.11 13.14 15.56
C ALA A 171 -2.72 12.05 14.54
N VAL A 172 -1.67 12.26 13.74
CA VAL A 172 -1.16 11.25 12.79
C VAL A 172 -0.71 10.00 13.52
N LEU A 173 0.09 10.12 14.59
CA LEU A 173 0.58 8.98 15.35
C LEU A 173 -0.58 8.18 15.97
N LEU A 174 -1.54 8.85 16.61
CA LEU A 174 -2.69 8.20 17.21
C LEU A 174 -3.54 7.47 16.17
N ALA A 175 -3.87 8.13 15.06
CA ALA A 175 -4.71 7.54 14.01
C ALA A 175 -4.03 6.33 13.35
N THR A 176 -2.75 6.47 12.97
CA THR A 176 -2.00 5.41 12.29
C THR A 176 -1.67 4.23 13.22
N PHE A 177 -1.35 4.51 14.49
CA PHE A 177 -1.13 3.47 15.50
C PHE A 177 -2.42 2.70 15.82
N ALA A 178 -3.53 3.41 16.03
CA ALA A 178 -4.82 2.79 16.30
C ALA A 178 -5.24 1.87 15.14
N LEU A 179 -5.09 2.33 13.89
CA LEU A 179 -5.32 1.50 12.71
C LEU A 179 -4.41 0.27 12.68
N ALA A 180 -3.09 0.46 12.82
CA ALA A 180 -2.13 -0.65 12.80
C ALA A 180 -2.44 -1.71 13.88
N LEU A 181 -2.79 -1.27 15.09
CA LEU A 181 -3.10 -2.16 16.21
C LEU A 181 -4.43 -2.90 16.02
N LEU A 182 -5.50 -2.20 15.59
CA LEU A 182 -6.80 -2.82 15.34
C LEU A 182 -6.73 -3.87 14.22
N GLU A 183 -5.98 -3.56 13.17
CA GLU A 183 -5.70 -4.53 12.11
C GLU A 183 -4.88 -5.69 12.69
N LEU A 184 -3.80 -5.45 13.44
CA LEU A 184 -3.01 -6.55 14.03
C LEU A 184 -3.86 -7.47 14.94
N VAL A 185 -4.71 -6.90 15.79
CA VAL A 185 -5.57 -7.65 16.73
C VAL A 185 -6.59 -8.50 15.98
N SER A 186 -7.12 -8.03 14.85
CA SER A 186 -8.10 -8.79 14.08
C SER A 186 -7.50 -9.97 13.31
N GLU A 187 -6.19 -9.99 13.04
CA GLU A 187 -5.51 -11.15 12.42
C GLU A 187 -4.01 -11.20 12.78
N PRO A 188 -3.66 -11.68 13.99
CA PRO A 188 -2.31 -11.56 14.54
C PRO A 188 -1.26 -12.40 13.81
N ARG A 189 -1.69 -13.36 12.98
CA ARG A 189 -0.81 -14.21 12.17
C ARG A 189 -0.43 -13.58 10.83
N SER A 190 -1.03 -12.44 10.46
CA SER A 190 -0.76 -11.80 9.18
C SER A 190 0.57 -11.03 9.19
N ARG A 191 1.48 -11.40 8.28
CA ARG A 191 2.80 -10.75 8.14
C ARG A 191 2.69 -9.28 7.72
N ILE A 192 1.72 -8.94 6.88
CA ILE A 192 1.55 -7.56 6.37
C ILE A 192 1.08 -6.63 7.51
N ARG A 193 0.27 -7.14 8.44
CA ARG A 193 -0.19 -6.37 9.61
C ARG A 193 0.96 -6.11 10.59
N TRP A 194 1.87 -7.07 10.75
CA TRP A 194 3.13 -6.83 11.46
C TRP A 194 4.03 -5.81 10.74
N ALA A 195 4.07 -5.84 9.40
CA ALA A 195 4.85 -4.87 8.62
C ALA A 195 4.39 -3.43 8.89
N ALA A 196 3.08 -3.22 9.04
CA ALA A 196 2.53 -1.91 9.40
C ALA A 196 3.02 -1.40 10.77
N VAL A 197 3.05 -2.26 11.79
CA VAL A 197 3.57 -1.90 13.12
C VAL A 197 5.07 -1.60 13.06
N VAL A 198 5.82 -2.43 12.33
CA VAL A 198 7.27 -2.23 12.13
C VAL A 198 7.56 -0.91 11.40
N LEU A 199 6.75 -0.55 10.39
CA LEU A 199 6.89 0.71 9.66
C LEU A 199 6.60 1.93 10.54
N TRP A 200 5.62 1.82 11.44
CA TRP A 200 5.25 2.89 12.38
C TRP A 200 6.30 3.11 13.49
N LEU A 201 6.97 2.03 13.92
CA LEU A 201 7.82 2.00 15.11
C LEU A 201 8.90 3.10 15.16
N PRO A 202 9.71 3.36 14.11
CA PRO A 202 10.72 4.42 14.16
C PRO A 202 10.12 5.81 14.34
N LEU A 203 8.96 6.06 13.74
CA LEU A 203 8.25 7.35 13.82
C LEU A 203 7.68 7.57 15.22
N GLY A 204 7.09 6.53 15.82
CA GLY A 204 6.61 6.57 17.20
C GLY A 204 7.74 6.80 18.20
N VAL A 205 8.84 6.07 18.09
CA VAL A 205 10.02 6.23 18.97
C VAL A 205 10.63 7.61 18.82
N ARG A 206 10.73 8.13 17.59
CA ARG A 206 11.22 9.50 17.32
C ARG A 206 10.39 10.54 18.07
N ALA A 207 9.06 10.45 17.97
CA ALA A 207 8.15 11.39 18.60
C ALA A 207 8.18 11.31 20.13
N LEU A 208 8.36 10.11 20.69
CA LEU A 208 8.54 9.92 22.13
C LEU A 208 9.88 10.47 22.63
N ALA A 209 10.95 10.30 21.84
CA ALA A 209 12.31 10.69 22.24
C ALA A 209 12.54 12.21 22.30
N SER A 210 11.90 12.98 21.39
CA SER A 210 12.05 14.44 21.36
C SER A 210 10.81 15.21 21.79
N GLY A 211 9.65 14.56 21.86
CA GLY A 211 8.37 15.23 22.11
C GLY A 211 7.76 15.84 20.84
N PRO A 212 6.45 15.72 20.63
CA PRO A 212 5.79 16.08 19.37
C PRO A 212 5.89 17.56 19.00
N PHE A 213 6.00 18.45 19.99
CA PHE A 213 6.13 19.90 19.78
C PHE A 213 7.56 20.35 19.48
N ALA A 214 8.55 19.49 19.73
CA ALA A 214 9.95 19.80 19.50
C ALA A 214 10.53 19.10 18.26
N LEU A 215 9.77 18.25 17.56
CA LEU A 215 10.26 17.54 16.37
C LEU A 215 10.76 18.48 15.25
N GLY A 216 10.16 19.66 15.15
CA GLY A 216 10.58 20.73 14.24
C GLY A 216 11.98 21.28 14.49
N GLN A 217 12.53 21.14 15.72
CA GLN A 217 13.75 21.84 16.13
C GLN A 217 14.76 20.98 16.91
N ALA A 218 14.29 19.92 17.58
CA ALA A 218 15.10 19.06 18.43
C ALA A 218 15.54 17.80 17.66
N ALA A 219 16.86 17.68 17.50
CA ALA A 219 17.47 16.45 17.02
C ALA A 219 17.30 15.30 18.04
N VAL A 220 17.44 14.07 17.58
CA VAL A 220 17.53 12.90 18.48
C VAL A 220 18.70 13.11 19.46
N PRO A 221 18.46 12.95 20.78
CA PRO A 221 19.49 13.14 21.80
C PRO A 221 20.73 12.29 21.51
N PRO A 222 21.96 12.81 21.69
CA PRO A 222 23.19 12.10 21.35
C PRO A 222 23.28 10.67 21.88
N GLY A 223 22.88 10.45 23.14
CA GLY A 223 22.88 9.14 23.78
C GLY A 223 21.90 8.12 23.18
N LEU A 224 20.90 8.55 22.42
CA LEU A 224 19.89 7.68 21.80
C LEU A 224 20.13 7.45 20.30
N ARG A 225 21.05 8.18 19.65
CA ARG A 225 21.26 8.12 18.19
C ARG A 225 21.62 6.73 17.70
N ALA A 226 22.51 6.02 18.39
CA ALA A 226 22.92 4.68 18.00
C ALA A 226 21.77 3.66 18.09
N VAL A 227 20.97 3.73 19.16
CA VAL A 227 19.79 2.88 19.35
C VAL A 227 18.75 3.17 18.27
N PHE A 228 18.50 4.46 17.99
CA PHE A 228 17.56 4.89 16.98
C PHE A 228 17.98 4.47 15.57
N LEU A 229 19.27 4.57 15.24
CA LEU A 229 19.81 4.10 13.97
C LEU A 229 19.70 2.57 13.84
N GLY A 230 19.99 1.83 14.92
CA GLY A 230 19.76 0.39 14.99
C GLY A 230 18.29 0.02 14.77
N LEU A 231 17.36 0.81 15.31
CA LEU A 231 15.92 0.65 15.09
C LEU A 231 15.53 0.82 13.63
N LEU A 232 16.07 1.84 12.94
CA LEU A 232 15.83 2.07 11.52
C LEU A 232 16.33 0.89 10.66
N VAL A 233 17.54 0.39 10.94
CA VAL A 233 18.11 -0.77 10.25
C VAL A 233 17.28 -2.04 10.51
N ALA A 234 16.90 -2.28 11.76
CA ALA A 234 16.08 -3.43 12.15
C ALA A 234 14.69 -3.36 11.50
N ALA A 235 14.06 -2.19 11.46
CA ALA A 235 12.79 -1.97 10.79
C ALA A 235 12.90 -2.25 9.28
N ALA A 236 13.94 -1.75 8.62
CA ALA A 236 14.18 -2.03 7.20
C ALA A 236 14.32 -3.54 6.93
N ALA A 237 15.13 -4.24 7.73
CA ALA A 237 15.32 -5.69 7.59
C ALA A 237 14.02 -6.47 7.84
N ALA A 238 13.28 -6.12 8.89
CA ALA A 238 12.00 -6.74 9.20
C ALA A 238 10.97 -6.49 8.09
N LEU A 239 10.90 -5.28 7.53
CA LEU A 239 10.02 -4.97 6.40
C LEU A 239 10.37 -5.79 5.16
N THR A 240 11.65 -5.97 4.84
CA THR A 240 12.06 -6.85 3.73
C THR A 240 11.54 -8.28 3.92
N VAL A 241 11.68 -8.82 5.13
CA VAL A 241 11.26 -10.20 5.47
C VAL A 241 9.73 -10.36 5.51
N LEU A 242 9.01 -9.34 5.98
CA LEU A 242 7.56 -9.36 6.14
C LEU A 242 6.83 -9.09 4.83
N LEU A 243 7.31 -8.14 4.02
CA LEU A 243 6.68 -7.76 2.75
C LEU A 243 7.07 -8.68 1.59
N ARG A 244 8.27 -9.28 1.62
CA ARG A 244 8.77 -10.21 0.58
C ARG A 244 8.40 -9.77 -0.84
N PRO A 245 8.88 -8.61 -1.31
CA PRO A 245 8.55 -8.13 -2.65
C PRO A 245 8.90 -9.19 -3.71
N ARG A 246 7.98 -9.40 -4.67
CA ARG A 246 8.14 -10.37 -5.77
C ARG A 246 7.97 -9.68 -7.13
N PRO A 247 8.80 -8.67 -7.45
CA PRO A 247 8.74 -8.03 -8.76
C PRO A 247 9.16 -9.02 -9.86
N PRO A 248 8.73 -8.79 -11.12
CA PRO A 248 9.27 -9.47 -12.29
C PRO A 248 10.80 -9.43 -12.30
N ARG A 249 11.45 -10.52 -12.76
CA ARG A 249 12.92 -10.68 -12.68
C ARG A 249 13.71 -9.48 -13.24
N GLY A 250 13.27 -8.90 -14.37
CA GLY A 250 13.92 -7.74 -14.95
C GLY A 250 13.88 -6.51 -14.03
N ILE A 251 12.73 -6.23 -13.43
CA ILE A 251 12.58 -5.13 -12.47
C ILE A 251 13.39 -5.40 -11.20
N ALA A 252 13.40 -6.65 -10.72
CA ALA A 252 14.20 -7.07 -9.57
C ALA A 252 15.69 -6.76 -9.76
N ILE A 253 16.26 -7.13 -10.92
CA ILE A 253 17.67 -6.89 -11.26
C ILE A 253 17.96 -5.39 -11.32
N VAL A 254 17.13 -4.62 -12.02
CA VAL A 254 17.30 -3.17 -12.14
C VAL A 254 17.24 -2.49 -10.78
N MET A 255 16.25 -2.83 -9.94
CA MET A 255 16.12 -2.24 -8.61
C MET A 255 17.29 -2.64 -7.71
N THR A 256 17.76 -3.89 -7.78
CA THR A 256 18.99 -4.36 -7.10
C THR A 256 20.20 -3.52 -7.47
N GLY A 257 20.45 -3.35 -8.76
CA GLY A 257 21.56 -2.54 -9.27
C GLY A 257 21.45 -1.07 -8.84
N LEU A 258 20.28 -0.46 -9.01
CA LEU A 258 20.06 0.95 -8.63
C LEU A 258 20.22 1.17 -7.12
N SER A 259 19.74 0.26 -6.28
CA SER A 259 19.90 0.41 -4.82
C SER A 259 21.35 0.20 -4.39
N ALA A 260 22.05 -0.79 -4.96
CA ALA A 260 23.47 -1.00 -4.71
C ALA A 260 24.30 0.22 -5.11
N LEU A 261 24.03 0.78 -6.30
CA LEU A 261 24.67 2.00 -6.77
C LEU A 261 24.36 3.19 -5.86
N SER A 262 23.10 3.37 -5.46
CA SER A 262 22.70 4.48 -4.58
C SER A 262 23.39 4.42 -3.23
N VAL A 263 23.48 3.22 -2.63
CA VAL A 263 24.14 3.01 -1.34
C VAL A 263 25.67 3.13 -1.46
N ALA A 264 26.27 2.64 -2.55
CA ALA A 264 27.69 2.83 -2.80
C ALA A 264 28.03 4.32 -2.96
N THR A 265 27.24 5.08 -3.70
CA THR A 265 27.39 6.53 -3.83
C THR A 265 27.24 7.22 -2.48
N LEU A 266 26.22 6.86 -1.68
CA LEU A 266 26.03 7.41 -0.34
C LEU A 266 27.25 7.14 0.57
N TYR A 267 27.78 5.92 0.54
CA TYR A 267 28.98 5.55 1.28
C TYR A 267 30.20 6.38 0.88
N LEU A 268 30.45 6.52 -0.44
CA LEU A 268 31.58 7.28 -0.97
C LEU A 268 31.46 8.77 -0.64
N VAL A 269 30.28 9.35 -0.80
CA VAL A 269 30.01 10.76 -0.46
C VAL A 269 30.20 10.99 1.03
N TYR A 270 29.67 10.11 1.87
CA TYR A 270 29.81 10.23 3.32
C TYR A 270 31.29 10.13 3.74
N ARG A 271 32.05 9.15 3.23
CA ARG A 271 33.47 8.99 3.60
C ARG A 271 34.40 10.07 3.06
N GLY A 272 34.20 10.49 1.81
CA GLY A 272 35.18 11.33 1.09
C GLY A 272 34.84 12.82 1.05
N SER A 273 33.55 13.17 1.18
CA SER A 273 33.06 14.51 0.86
C SER A 273 32.13 15.12 1.91
N PHE A 274 31.78 14.39 2.98
CA PHE A 274 30.81 14.88 3.96
C PHE A 274 31.18 16.22 4.58
N GLY A 275 32.43 16.39 5.05
CA GLY A 275 32.87 17.67 5.62
C GLY A 275 32.92 18.84 4.62
N LYS A 276 32.93 18.57 3.30
CA LYS A 276 32.86 19.61 2.25
C LYS A 276 31.42 19.93 1.85
N LEU A 277 30.49 19.01 2.12
CA LEU A 277 29.09 19.07 1.73
C LEU A 277 28.17 19.23 2.95
N GLU A 278 28.74 19.45 4.14
CA GLU A 278 28.02 19.46 5.41
C GLU A 278 26.99 20.60 5.44
N ASP A 279 27.41 21.80 5.05
CA ASP A 279 26.55 22.99 4.98
C ASP A 279 25.33 22.75 4.07
N GLY A 280 25.48 21.88 3.09
CA GLY A 280 24.47 21.56 2.08
C GLY A 280 23.58 20.36 2.38
N LEU A 281 24.21 19.22 2.64
CA LEU A 281 23.56 17.92 2.82
C LEU A 281 23.23 17.64 4.28
N GLY A 282 23.83 18.36 5.23
CA GLY A 282 23.57 18.24 6.66
C GLY A 282 22.09 18.42 7.03
N PRO A 283 21.42 19.50 6.59
CA PRO A 283 19.99 19.71 6.83
C PRO A 283 19.11 18.61 6.22
N LEU A 284 19.47 18.12 5.03
CA LEU A 284 18.76 17.03 4.35
C LEU A 284 18.93 15.71 5.12
N ALA A 285 20.14 15.41 5.58
CA ALA A 285 20.41 14.25 6.41
C ALA A 285 19.71 14.34 7.77
N GLN A 286 19.67 15.52 8.40
CA GLN A 286 18.91 15.77 9.62
C GLN A 286 17.40 15.59 9.41
N SER A 287 16.86 16.03 8.28
CA SER A 287 15.46 15.81 7.90
C SER A 287 15.16 14.32 7.69
N MET A 288 16.07 13.58 7.05
CA MET A 288 15.90 12.15 6.80
C MET A 288 16.03 11.31 8.08
N LEU A 289 17.03 11.58 8.92
CA LEU A 289 17.42 10.75 10.08
C LEU A 289 16.91 11.28 11.42
N GLY A 290 16.46 12.53 11.49
CA GLY A 290 16.12 13.22 12.74
C GLY A 290 17.31 13.69 13.57
N PHE A 291 18.54 13.56 13.06
CA PHE A 291 19.76 14.09 13.66
C PHE A 291 20.85 14.27 12.60
N THR A 292 21.78 15.19 12.84
CA THR A 292 22.96 15.35 11.98
C THR A 292 23.88 14.15 12.15
N PRO A 293 24.23 13.44 11.06
CA PRO A 293 25.13 12.30 11.15
C PRO A 293 26.51 12.77 11.65
N PRO A 294 27.18 11.99 12.52
CA PRO A 294 28.51 12.32 13.01
C PRO A 294 29.53 12.34 11.87
N TYR A 295 30.69 12.99 12.06
CA TYR A 295 31.75 12.94 11.05
C TYR A 295 32.26 11.50 10.86
N PRO A 296 32.67 11.13 9.63
CA PRO A 296 33.11 9.77 9.30
C PRO A 296 34.26 9.25 10.14
N GLU A 297 35.11 10.15 10.67
CA GLU A 297 36.25 9.82 11.53
C GLU A 297 35.83 9.27 12.90
N TYR A 298 34.66 9.68 13.39
CA TYR A 298 34.10 9.22 14.67
C TYR A 298 33.21 7.98 14.53
N VAL A 299 33.05 7.44 13.32
CA VAL A 299 32.21 6.27 13.06
C VAL A 299 33.08 5.11 12.59
N SER A 300 33.00 4.01 13.34
CA SER A 300 33.68 2.78 12.94
C SER A 300 33.12 2.23 11.62
N THR A 301 34.00 1.67 10.78
CA THR A 301 33.60 1.07 9.50
C THR A 301 32.49 0.02 9.63
N PRO A 302 32.49 -0.88 10.64
CA PRO A 302 31.41 -1.85 10.81
C PRO A 302 30.03 -1.18 11.02
N VAL A 303 29.95 -0.14 11.84
CA VAL A 303 28.70 0.60 12.08
C VAL A 303 28.20 1.21 10.77
N LEU A 304 29.09 1.86 10.02
CA LEU A 304 28.76 2.46 8.74
C LEU A 304 28.24 1.41 7.74
N LEU A 305 28.88 0.24 7.65
CA LEU A 305 28.45 -0.85 6.76
C LEU A 305 27.05 -1.37 7.13
N VAL A 306 26.76 -1.53 8.43
CA VAL A 306 25.43 -1.96 8.90
C VAL A 306 24.34 -0.95 8.49
N VAL A 307 24.63 0.35 8.60
CA VAL A 307 23.72 1.41 8.16
C VAL A 307 23.49 1.36 6.65
N MET A 308 24.55 1.15 5.87
CA MET A 308 24.47 1.00 4.41
C MET A 308 23.65 -0.23 4.02
N VAL A 309 23.79 -1.36 4.73
CA VAL A 309 22.94 -2.53 4.54
C VAL A 309 21.47 -2.21 4.85
N GLY A 310 21.19 -1.49 5.93
CA GLY A 310 19.83 -1.04 6.24
C GLY A 310 19.22 -0.16 5.15
N ALA A 311 19.99 0.81 4.63
CA ALA A 311 19.57 1.67 3.52
C ALA A 311 19.32 0.84 2.24
N PHE A 312 20.20 -0.11 1.93
CA PHE A 312 20.02 -1.02 0.79
C PHE A 312 18.72 -1.82 0.92
N LEU A 313 18.46 -2.42 2.09
CA LEU A 313 17.25 -3.19 2.34
C LEU A 313 15.99 -2.34 2.22
N ALA A 314 16.01 -1.10 2.72
CA ALA A 314 14.89 -0.18 2.60
C ALA A 314 14.60 0.19 1.13
N LEU A 315 15.63 0.55 0.35
CA LEU A 315 15.50 0.86 -1.08
C LEU A 315 15.06 -0.35 -1.90
N GLN A 316 15.63 -1.54 -1.62
CA GLN A 316 15.21 -2.80 -2.23
C GLN A 316 13.74 -3.11 -1.96
N THR A 317 13.32 -2.94 -0.71
CA THR A 317 11.95 -3.24 -0.31
C THR A 317 10.98 -2.27 -0.97
N ALA A 318 11.30 -0.98 -1.03
CA ALA A 318 10.50 0.03 -1.71
C ALA A 318 10.44 -0.21 -3.22
N GLY A 319 11.58 -0.35 -3.90
CA GLY A 319 11.63 -0.60 -5.34
C GLY A 319 10.97 -1.93 -5.74
N GLY A 320 11.18 -2.98 -4.95
CA GLY A 320 10.60 -4.29 -5.19
C GLY A 320 9.08 -4.32 -5.00
N THR A 321 8.54 -3.62 -3.99
CA THR A 321 7.10 -3.52 -3.77
C THR A 321 6.43 -2.64 -4.82
N LEU A 322 7.05 -1.53 -5.24
CA LEU A 322 6.61 -0.70 -6.36
C LEU A 322 6.54 -1.49 -7.68
N GLY A 323 7.52 -2.36 -7.91
CA GLY A 323 7.59 -3.22 -9.08
C GLY A 323 6.72 -4.49 -9.02
N SER A 324 6.05 -4.74 -7.90
CA SER A 324 5.16 -5.90 -7.73
C SER A 324 3.71 -5.50 -8.04
N ASP A 325 2.98 -6.32 -8.80
CA ASP A 325 1.59 -6.01 -9.14
C ASP A 325 0.65 -6.07 -7.93
N ASP A 326 0.89 -7.01 -7.00
CA ASP A 326 0.03 -7.26 -5.84
C ASP A 326 0.33 -6.36 -4.62
N ALA A 327 1.42 -5.56 -4.67
CA ALA A 327 1.90 -4.76 -3.55
C ALA A 327 2.23 -3.31 -3.92
N ARG A 328 1.85 -2.87 -5.12
CA ARG A 328 2.21 -1.56 -5.67
C ARG A 328 1.76 -0.39 -4.78
N ASP A 329 0.51 -0.42 -4.32
CA ASP A 329 -0.05 0.63 -3.45
C ASP A 329 0.73 0.73 -2.12
N ARG A 330 1.07 -0.42 -1.52
CA ARG A 330 1.93 -0.47 -0.32
C ARG A 330 3.34 0.03 -0.62
N GLY A 331 3.88 -0.29 -1.79
CA GLY A 331 5.17 0.23 -2.24
C GLY A 331 5.18 1.74 -2.40
N ILE A 332 4.12 2.32 -2.95
CA ILE A 332 3.93 3.78 -3.02
C ILE A 332 3.91 4.38 -1.61
N GLY A 333 3.11 3.80 -0.71
CA GLY A 333 3.01 4.28 0.67
C GLY A 333 4.35 4.20 1.42
N PHE A 334 5.04 3.07 1.33
CA PHE A 334 6.34 2.86 1.97
C PHE A 334 7.42 3.78 1.39
N ALA A 335 7.49 3.92 0.07
CA ALA A 335 8.42 4.83 -0.58
C ALA A 335 8.17 6.29 -0.18
N LEU A 336 6.91 6.72 -0.02
CA LEU A 336 6.61 8.08 0.44
C LEU A 336 7.05 8.30 1.89
N VAL A 337 6.86 7.32 2.77
CA VAL A 337 7.37 7.39 4.16
C VAL A 337 8.91 7.47 4.16
N LEU A 338 9.58 6.71 3.30
CA LEU A 338 11.04 6.74 3.16
C LEU A 338 11.55 8.11 2.67
N VAL A 339 10.87 8.73 1.68
CA VAL A 339 11.21 10.07 1.18
C VAL A 339 10.90 11.17 2.20
N ALA A 340 9.83 11.03 2.97
CA ALA A 340 9.51 11.97 4.06
C ALA A 340 10.55 11.94 5.20
N GLY A 341 11.21 10.78 5.38
CA GLY A 341 12.15 10.57 6.47
C GLY A 341 11.49 10.52 7.85
N VAL A 342 12.32 10.48 8.88
CA VAL A 342 11.88 10.45 10.29
C VAL A 342 12.17 11.74 11.04
N GLY A 343 12.74 12.77 10.39
CA GLY A 343 13.05 14.04 11.03
C GLY A 343 11.80 14.84 11.40
N TRP A 344 10.76 14.77 10.55
CA TRP A 344 9.47 15.46 10.75
C TRP A 344 9.64 16.93 11.12
N SER A 345 10.57 17.61 10.44
CA SER A 345 10.90 19.01 10.73
C SER A 345 9.82 20.02 10.30
N SER A 346 8.88 19.59 9.45
CA SER A 346 7.81 20.44 8.91
C SER A 346 6.47 19.70 8.87
N PRO A 347 5.33 20.43 8.88
CA PRO A 347 4.00 19.84 8.69
C PRO A 347 3.88 19.04 7.38
N GLN A 348 4.56 19.46 6.31
CA GLN A 348 4.58 18.74 5.03
C GLN A 348 5.11 17.32 5.20
N LEU A 349 6.27 17.15 5.83
CA LEU A 349 6.91 15.83 6.00
C LEU A 349 6.05 14.90 6.85
N VAL A 350 5.42 15.44 7.91
CA VAL A 350 4.46 14.69 8.72
C VAL A 350 3.28 14.22 7.87
N MET A 351 2.74 15.07 7.00
CA MET A 351 1.64 14.71 6.10
C MET A 351 2.06 13.71 5.00
N MET A 352 3.29 13.78 4.52
CA MET A 352 3.83 12.76 3.60
C MET A 352 3.90 11.40 4.27
N SER A 353 4.46 11.33 5.49
CA SER A 353 4.47 10.09 6.27
C SER A 353 3.05 9.61 6.60
N ALA A 354 2.13 10.52 6.94
CA ALA A 354 0.73 10.18 7.21
C ALA A 354 0.04 9.58 5.98
N ALA A 355 0.15 10.22 4.81
CA ALA A 355 -0.43 9.72 3.57
C ALA A 355 0.14 8.35 3.20
N GLY A 356 1.47 8.19 3.33
CA GLY A 356 2.14 6.92 3.04
C GLY A 356 1.75 5.79 4.00
N LEU A 357 1.74 6.06 5.32
CA LEU A 357 1.30 5.12 6.34
C LEU A 357 -0.17 4.73 6.17
N LEU A 358 -1.06 5.72 5.98
CA LEU A 358 -2.49 5.48 5.81
C LEU A 358 -2.77 4.67 4.53
N LEU A 359 -2.09 4.96 3.41
CA LEU A 359 -2.23 4.15 2.20
C LEU A 359 -1.75 2.71 2.43
N PHE A 360 -0.63 2.53 3.12
CA PHE A 360 -0.10 1.21 3.47
C PHE A 360 -1.05 0.43 4.38
N LEU A 361 -1.69 1.11 5.35
CA LEU A 361 -2.62 0.53 6.32
C LEU A 361 -3.99 0.21 5.74
N VAL A 362 -4.54 1.07 4.88
CA VAL A 362 -5.86 0.88 4.26
C VAL A 362 -5.84 -0.25 3.23
N ASP A 363 -4.67 -0.60 2.67
CA ASP A 363 -4.49 -1.77 1.81
C ASP A 363 -4.42 -3.11 2.59
N LEU A 364 -4.64 -3.11 3.90
CA LEU A 364 -4.79 -4.36 4.67
C LEU A 364 -6.13 -5.08 4.39
N ASP A 365 -7.10 -4.39 3.80
CA ASP A 365 -8.36 -4.98 3.32
C ASP A 365 -8.22 -5.73 1.99
N GLY A 366 -7.09 -5.59 1.29
CA GLY A 366 -6.87 -6.09 -0.08
C GLY A 366 -6.77 -7.62 -0.25
N VAL A 367 -7.08 -8.42 0.76
CA VAL A 367 -7.13 -9.90 0.65
C VAL A 367 -8.56 -10.45 0.70
N ARG A 368 -9.58 -9.61 0.92
CA ARG A 368 -10.98 -10.00 0.72
C ARG A 368 -11.58 -9.16 -0.38
N ALA A 369 -11.72 -9.75 -1.57
CA ALA A 369 -12.65 -9.23 -2.56
C ALA A 369 -13.97 -8.90 -1.82
N PRO A 370 -14.53 -7.70 -1.96
CA PRO A 370 -15.81 -7.39 -1.33
C PRO A 370 -16.81 -8.46 -1.76
N ALA A 371 -17.60 -9.00 -0.84
CA ALA A 371 -18.59 -10.03 -1.15
C ALA A 371 -19.52 -9.49 -2.26
N ARG A 372 -19.34 -9.98 -3.48
CA ARG A 372 -20.18 -9.61 -4.61
C ARG A 372 -21.25 -10.68 -4.74
N PRO A 373 -22.55 -10.30 -4.75
CA PRO A 373 -23.60 -11.26 -4.99
C PRO A 373 -23.46 -11.86 -6.39
N PRO A 374 -24.07 -13.04 -6.64
CA PRO A 374 -24.15 -13.60 -7.99
C PRO A 374 -24.85 -12.62 -8.94
N THR A 375 -24.47 -12.66 -10.22
CA THR A 375 -25.03 -11.79 -11.27
C THR A 375 -26.52 -12.01 -11.51
N ARG A 376 -27.05 -13.17 -11.07
CA ARG A 376 -28.47 -13.54 -11.11
C ARG A 376 -28.92 -14.02 -9.72
N PRO A 377 -30.23 -13.99 -9.43
CA PRO A 377 -30.76 -14.55 -8.19
C PRO A 377 -30.30 -16.00 -8.00
N ILE A 378 -29.80 -16.33 -6.81
CA ILE A 378 -29.19 -17.65 -6.51
C ILE A 378 -30.14 -18.82 -6.81
N ALA A 379 -31.45 -18.63 -6.61
CA ALA A 379 -32.48 -19.61 -6.94
C ALA A 379 -32.47 -19.98 -8.43
N ALA A 380 -32.44 -18.98 -9.32
CA ALA A 380 -32.45 -19.20 -10.76
C ALA A 380 -31.17 -19.90 -11.26
N VAL A 381 -30.03 -19.61 -10.62
CA VAL A 381 -28.76 -20.31 -10.90
C VAL A 381 -28.88 -21.79 -10.50
N PHE A 382 -29.41 -22.10 -9.31
CA PHE A 382 -29.60 -23.47 -8.85
C PHE A 382 -30.61 -24.25 -9.70
N ASP A 383 -31.72 -23.62 -10.12
CA ASP A 383 -32.70 -24.22 -11.03
C ASP A 383 -32.05 -24.62 -12.36
N THR A 384 -31.22 -23.72 -12.91
CA THR A 384 -30.56 -23.95 -14.21
C THR A 384 -29.48 -25.03 -14.11
N ILE A 385 -28.71 -25.04 -13.02
CA ILE A 385 -27.72 -26.11 -12.74
C ILE A 385 -28.42 -27.46 -12.62
N ALA A 386 -29.51 -27.54 -11.85
CA ALA A 386 -30.29 -28.76 -11.67
C ALA A 386 -30.85 -29.27 -13.00
N ALA A 387 -31.46 -28.41 -13.81
CA ALA A 387 -31.97 -28.77 -15.13
C ALA A 387 -30.85 -29.24 -16.08
N THR A 388 -29.71 -28.54 -16.11
CA THR A 388 -28.58 -28.83 -17.01
C THR A 388 -27.84 -30.13 -16.65
N LEU A 389 -27.85 -30.50 -15.37
CA LEU A 389 -27.25 -31.74 -14.86
C LEU A 389 -28.27 -32.88 -14.68
N ALA A 390 -29.55 -32.64 -14.97
CA ALA A 390 -30.66 -33.56 -14.71
C ALA A 390 -30.71 -34.04 -13.24
N LEU A 391 -30.56 -33.10 -12.31
CA LEU A 391 -30.56 -33.33 -10.86
C LEU A 391 -31.78 -32.68 -10.20
N GLU A 392 -32.05 -33.08 -8.95
CA GLU A 392 -33.17 -32.55 -8.18
C GLU A 392 -32.75 -31.28 -7.43
N HIS A 393 -33.51 -30.19 -7.60
CA HIS A 393 -33.36 -28.97 -6.80
C HIS A 393 -34.40 -28.96 -5.68
N THR A 394 -33.92 -28.83 -4.45
CA THR A 394 -34.74 -28.71 -3.25
C THR A 394 -34.51 -27.36 -2.60
N THR A 395 -35.59 -26.71 -2.19
CA THR A 395 -35.55 -25.47 -1.42
C THR A 395 -36.18 -25.72 -0.05
N VAL A 396 -35.45 -25.37 1.01
CA VAL A 396 -35.94 -25.46 2.39
C VAL A 396 -35.89 -24.06 2.98
N ALA A 397 -37.07 -23.50 3.22
CA ALA A 397 -37.20 -22.29 4.02
C ALA A 397 -37.03 -22.67 5.48
N GLY A 398 -36.03 -22.09 6.16
CA GLY A 398 -35.94 -22.24 7.61
C GLY A 398 -37.10 -21.53 8.30
N ASP A 399 -37.64 -22.13 9.37
CA ASP A 399 -38.72 -21.51 10.14
C ASP A 399 -38.23 -20.27 10.91
N GLY A 400 -38.73 -19.10 10.52
CA GLY A 400 -38.57 -17.82 11.22
C GLY A 400 -37.71 -16.75 10.51
N ARG A 401 -37.88 -15.47 10.90
CA ARG A 401 -37.20 -14.28 10.34
C ARG A 401 -35.66 -14.28 10.38
N ARG A 402 -35.03 -15.29 11.00
CA ARG A 402 -33.57 -15.46 11.13
C ARG A 402 -33.05 -16.81 10.63
N ALA A 403 -33.93 -17.67 10.12
CA ALA A 403 -33.54 -19.00 9.68
C ALA A 403 -33.02 -18.93 8.23
N PRO A 404 -31.92 -19.62 7.91
CA PRO A 404 -31.30 -19.52 6.60
C PRO A 404 -32.19 -20.15 5.52
N LEU A 405 -32.34 -19.46 4.39
CA LEU A 405 -32.92 -20.08 3.19
C LEU A 405 -31.86 -21.01 2.60
N LEU A 406 -32.23 -22.28 2.41
CA LEU A 406 -31.34 -23.32 1.92
C LEU A 406 -31.76 -23.74 0.51
N HIS A 407 -30.88 -23.53 -0.47
CA HIS A 407 -31.00 -24.12 -1.80
C HIS A 407 -30.07 -25.31 -1.89
N ALA A 408 -30.56 -26.46 -2.34
CA ALA A 408 -29.75 -27.67 -2.48
C ALA A 408 -30.04 -28.42 -3.78
N VAL A 409 -29.00 -28.67 -4.58
CA VAL A 409 -29.06 -29.59 -5.72
C VAL A 409 -28.39 -30.90 -5.32
N ARG A 410 -29.12 -32.01 -5.46
CA ARG A 410 -28.65 -33.35 -5.08
C ARG A 410 -28.88 -34.36 -6.19
N GLY A 411 -27.99 -35.34 -6.29
CA GLY A 411 -28.16 -36.52 -7.13
C GLY A 411 -26.83 -37.16 -7.51
N GLN A 412 -26.77 -37.81 -8.67
CA GLN A 412 -25.55 -38.47 -9.16
C GLN A 412 -25.04 -37.79 -10.43
N LEU A 413 -23.78 -37.36 -10.41
CA LEU A 413 -23.07 -36.85 -11.58
C LEU A 413 -22.01 -37.85 -12.00
N ARG A 414 -22.21 -38.53 -13.14
CA ARG A 414 -21.34 -39.62 -13.62
C ARG A 414 -21.14 -40.75 -12.58
N GLY A 415 -22.22 -41.14 -11.91
CA GLY A 415 -22.18 -42.18 -10.86
C GLY A 415 -21.62 -41.73 -9.51
N LEU A 416 -21.11 -40.49 -9.39
CA LEU A 416 -20.64 -39.93 -8.14
C LEU A 416 -21.75 -39.13 -7.44
N PRO A 417 -21.99 -39.32 -6.14
CA PRO A 417 -22.95 -38.50 -5.41
C PRO A 417 -22.50 -37.04 -5.39
N LEU A 418 -23.41 -36.12 -5.75
CA LEU A 418 -23.19 -34.69 -5.76
C LEU A 418 -24.20 -34.02 -4.81
N GLU A 419 -23.70 -33.12 -3.99
CA GLU A 419 -24.50 -32.22 -3.17
C GLU A 419 -23.96 -30.80 -3.27
N LEU A 420 -24.69 -29.90 -3.92
CA LEU A 420 -24.43 -28.46 -3.98
C LEU A 420 -25.43 -27.76 -3.05
N LYS A 421 -24.96 -26.92 -2.14
CA LYS A 421 -25.76 -26.20 -1.14
C LYS A 421 -25.44 -24.71 -1.15
N ALA A 422 -26.47 -23.89 -1.03
CA ALA A 422 -26.34 -22.47 -0.69
C ALA A 422 -27.14 -22.15 0.58
N HIS A 423 -26.51 -21.45 1.51
CA HIS A 423 -27.13 -20.92 2.72
C HIS A 423 -27.20 -19.39 2.62
N VAL A 424 -28.40 -18.83 2.65
CA VAL A 424 -28.63 -17.38 2.63
C VAL A 424 -28.95 -16.89 4.04
N ARG A 425 -28.11 -16.01 4.61
CA ARG A 425 -28.30 -15.41 5.93
C ARG A 425 -28.15 -13.89 5.86
N GLY A 426 -29.26 -13.17 5.81
CA GLY A 426 -29.26 -11.73 5.56
C GLY A 426 -28.81 -11.44 4.13
N GLU A 427 -27.78 -10.59 3.96
CA GLU A 427 -27.18 -10.29 2.66
C GLU A 427 -26.03 -11.24 2.27
N ARG A 428 -25.66 -12.19 3.14
CA ARG A 428 -24.55 -13.13 2.88
C ARG A 428 -25.07 -14.45 2.35
N ILE A 429 -24.40 -14.95 1.31
CA ILE A 429 -24.68 -16.23 0.67
C ILE A 429 -23.41 -17.07 0.80
N HIS A 430 -23.52 -18.23 1.43
CA HIS A 430 -22.43 -19.21 1.47
C HIS A 430 -22.78 -20.37 0.56
N VAL A 431 -21.92 -20.67 -0.40
CA VAL A 431 -22.12 -21.78 -1.35
C VAL A 431 -21.00 -22.79 -1.21
N GLY A 432 -21.38 -24.06 -1.10
CA GLY A 432 -20.44 -25.17 -1.06
C GLY A 432 -20.97 -26.36 -1.84
N ALA A 433 -20.07 -27.17 -2.38
CA ALA A 433 -20.40 -28.41 -3.06
C ALA A 433 -19.54 -29.57 -2.56
N ARG A 434 -20.10 -30.77 -2.64
CA ARG A 434 -19.42 -32.03 -2.35
C ARG A 434 -19.68 -33.01 -3.47
N LEU A 435 -18.63 -33.63 -3.98
CA LEU A 435 -18.70 -34.68 -4.99
C LEU A 435 -17.98 -35.94 -4.46
N GLY A 436 -18.62 -37.11 -4.55
CA GLY A 436 -18.03 -38.39 -4.12
C GLY A 436 -18.29 -38.76 -2.65
N GLY A 437 -17.57 -39.77 -2.17
CA GLY A 437 -17.73 -40.38 -0.85
C GLY A 437 -17.37 -39.43 0.30
N ALA A 438 -17.69 -39.85 1.52
CA ALA A 438 -17.40 -39.04 2.70
C ALA A 438 -15.88 -38.81 2.85
N THR A 439 -15.44 -37.57 2.64
CA THR A 439 -14.12 -37.03 3.02
C THR A 439 -13.94 -37.12 4.55
N HIS A 440 -13.64 -38.31 5.06
CA HIS A 440 -13.20 -38.52 6.45
C HIS A 440 -11.67 -38.73 6.54
N GLY A 441 -10.96 -38.48 5.43
CA GLY A 441 -9.49 -38.45 5.36
C GLY A 441 -8.94 -37.04 5.17
N ARG A 442 -7.65 -36.86 5.47
CA ARG A 442 -6.88 -35.64 5.16
C ARG A 442 -6.81 -35.49 3.63
N ALA A 443 -7.20 -34.33 3.10
CA ALA A 443 -7.10 -34.05 1.67
C ALA A 443 -5.64 -34.15 1.20
N ASP A 444 -5.42 -34.80 0.06
CA ASP A 444 -4.08 -34.94 -0.55
C ASP A 444 -3.60 -33.60 -1.10
N VAL A 445 -4.54 -32.81 -1.60
CA VAL A 445 -4.33 -31.47 -2.13
C VAL A 445 -5.47 -30.55 -1.76
N VAL A 446 -5.14 -29.33 -1.35
CA VAL A 446 -6.09 -28.24 -1.21
C VAL A 446 -5.61 -27.06 -2.07
N LEU A 447 -6.43 -26.68 -3.03
CA LEU A 447 -6.35 -25.40 -3.72
C LEU A 447 -7.04 -24.36 -2.85
N CYS A 448 -6.27 -23.44 -2.30
CA CYS A 448 -6.79 -22.36 -1.47
C CYS A 448 -6.61 -21.01 -2.18
N PRO A 449 -7.50 -20.04 -1.95
CA PRO A 449 -7.23 -18.66 -2.35
C PRO A 449 -6.00 -18.12 -1.60
N GLY A 450 -5.21 -17.28 -2.28
CA GLY A 450 -4.15 -16.47 -1.66
C GLY A 450 -2.70 -16.95 -1.88
N GLU A 451 -1.76 -16.24 -1.24
CA GLU A 451 -0.31 -16.40 -1.50
C GLU A 451 0.32 -17.57 -0.74
N GLY A 452 1.01 -18.47 -1.44
CA GLY A 452 1.65 -19.67 -0.88
C GLY A 452 2.99 -20.00 -1.52
N ASN A 453 3.65 -21.05 -1.01
CA ASN A 453 5.00 -21.45 -1.44
C ASN A 453 5.02 -22.21 -2.77
N VAL A 454 3.89 -22.79 -3.20
CA VAL A 454 3.80 -23.58 -4.41
C VAL A 454 2.60 -23.13 -5.24
N ARG A 455 2.91 -22.50 -6.38
CA ARG A 455 1.94 -22.05 -7.38
C ARG A 455 1.84 -23.12 -8.46
N PRO A 456 0.63 -23.45 -8.96
CA PRO A 456 0.51 -24.32 -10.13
C PRO A 456 1.19 -23.64 -11.33
N ASN A 457 1.73 -24.39 -12.29
CA ASN A 457 2.31 -23.80 -13.50
C ASN A 457 1.20 -23.47 -14.53
N HIS A 458 0.19 -22.71 -14.07
CA HIS A 458 -1.08 -22.49 -14.75
C HIS A 458 -1.59 -21.05 -14.49
N PRO A 459 -2.39 -20.42 -15.36
CA PRO A 459 -2.97 -19.09 -15.11
C PRO A 459 -3.69 -18.94 -13.74
N LEU A 460 -4.21 -20.05 -13.20
CA LEU A 460 -4.85 -20.12 -11.87
C LEU A 460 -3.91 -19.73 -10.72
N ALA A 461 -2.59 -19.78 -10.93
CA ALA A 461 -1.57 -19.34 -9.97
C ALA A 461 -1.65 -17.87 -9.56
N ARG A 462 -2.37 -17.05 -10.34
CA ARG A 462 -2.63 -15.65 -10.00
C ARG A 462 -3.62 -15.51 -8.84
N THR A 463 -4.49 -16.49 -8.64
CA THR A 463 -5.58 -16.43 -7.64
C THR A 463 -5.49 -17.52 -6.58
N HIS A 464 -4.90 -18.67 -6.88
CA HIS A 464 -4.86 -19.83 -5.98
C HIS A 464 -3.44 -20.34 -5.71
N ARG A 465 -3.31 -20.99 -4.56
CA ARG A 465 -2.11 -21.73 -4.12
C ARG A 465 -2.45 -23.19 -3.84
N VAL A 466 -1.46 -24.05 -3.98
CA VAL A 466 -1.57 -25.48 -3.66
C VAL A 466 -1.03 -25.74 -2.26
N GLN A 467 -1.78 -26.46 -1.43
CA GLN A 467 -1.33 -27.05 -0.17
C GLN A 467 -1.39 -28.58 -0.32
N GLY A 468 -0.29 -29.28 -0.09
CA GLY A 468 -0.21 -30.74 -0.27
C GLY A 468 0.64 -31.15 -1.48
N SER A 469 0.32 -32.29 -2.08
CA SER A 469 1.13 -32.90 -3.14
C SER A 469 0.83 -32.32 -4.52
N VAL A 470 1.76 -31.56 -5.12
CA VAL A 470 1.60 -31.03 -6.50
C VAL A 470 1.41 -32.16 -7.52
N ARG A 471 2.10 -33.28 -7.34
CA ARG A 471 1.94 -34.45 -8.21
C ARG A 471 0.52 -35.03 -8.18
N ALA A 472 -0.15 -34.97 -7.04
CA ALA A 472 -1.55 -35.38 -6.94
C ALA A 472 -2.47 -34.39 -7.66
N LEU A 473 -2.13 -33.09 -7.68
CA LEU A 473 -2.89 -32.11 -8.48
C LEU A 473 -2.74 -32.35 -9.98
N GLU A 474 -1.52 -32.71 -10.44
CA GLU A 474 -1.24 -33.02 -11.85
C GLU A 474 -2.06 -34.21 -12.36
N GLN A 475 -2.41 -35.16 -11.48
CA GLN A 475 -3.24 -36.32 -11.82
C GLN A 475 -4.69 -35.97 -12.19
N HIS A 476 -5.20 -34.82 -11.74
CA HIS A 476 -6.57 -34.38 -12.04
C HIS A 476 -6.70 -33.57 -13.35
N GLY A 477 -5.57 -33.29 -14.02
CA GLY A 477 -5.52 -32.64 -15.34
C GLY A 477 -5.77 -31.13 -15.37
N GLU A 478 -5.33 -30.48 -16.45
CA GLU A 478 -5.43 -29.02 -16.62
C GLU A 478 -6.87 -28.52 -16.75
N GLY A 479 -7.77 -29.34 -17.33
CA GLY A 479 -9.17 -28.96 -17.51
C GLY A 479 -9.93 -28.68 -16.19
N LEU A 480 -9.50 -29.26 -15.07
CA LEU A 480 -10.02 -28.92 -13.74
C LEU A 480 -9.52 -27.53 -13.28
N LEU A 481 -8.26 -27.21 -13.56
CA LEU A 481 -7.65 -25.94 -13.19
C LEU A 481 -8.25 -24.78 -13.99
N ASP A 482 -8.51 -24.99 -15.29
CA ASP A 482 -9.22 -24.03 -16.15
C ASP A 482 -10.61 -23.72 -15.63
N ALA A 483 -11.35 -24.74 -15.20
CA ALA A 483 -12.69 -24.56 -14.68
C ALA A 483 -12.74 -23.81 -13.33
N CYS A 484 -11.60 -23.71 -12.62
CA CYS A 484 -11.49 -22.93 -11.39
C CYS A 484 -11.22 -21.43 -11.64
N LEU A 485 -10.79 -21.02 -12.84
CA LEU A 485 -10.43 -19.63 -13.15
C LEU A 485 -11.54 -18.60 -12.87
N PRO A 486 -12.84 -18.89 -13.11
CA PRO A 486 -13.91 -17.95 -12.81
C PRO A 486 -14.12 -17.66 -11.33
N PHE A 487 -13.54 -18.46 -10.42
CA PHE A 487 -13.84 -18.45 -9.00
C PHE A 487 -12.61 -18.06 -8.16
N PRO A 488 -12.27 -16.78 -8.02
CA PRO A 488 -11.03 -16.35 -7.37
C PRO A 488 -10.96 -16.67 -5.87
N THR A 489 -12.10 -16.86 -5.21
CA THR A 489 -12.19 -17.18 -3.77
C THR A 489 -12.47 -18.65 -3.49
N LEU A 490 -12.45 -19.52 -4.51
CA LEU A 490 -12.74 -20.94 -4.37
C LEU A 490 -11.67 -21.65 -3.55
N GLN A 491 -12.11 -22.40 -2.55
CA GLN A 491 -11.30 -23.43 -1.91
C GLN A 491 -11.76 -24.80 -2.40
N LEU A 492 -10.86 -25.53 -3.04
CA LEU A 492 -11.11 -26.88 -3.55
C LEU A 492 -10.20 -27.86 -2.81
N SER A 493 -10.79 -28.78 -2.06
CA SER A 493 -10.06 -29.86 -1.39
C SER A 493 -10.30 -31.17 -2.14
N LEU A 494 -9.22 -31.82 -2.56
CA LEU A 494 -9.22 -33.07 -3.33
C LEU A 494 -8.72 -34.20 -2.44
N ALA A 495 -9.50 -35.27 -2.35
CA ALA A 495 -9.16 -36.51 -1.66
C ALA A 495 -9.36 -37.70 -2.62
N PRO A 496 -8.86 -38.91 -2.30
CA PRO A 496 -8.96 -40.06 -3.21
C PRO A 496 -10.40 -40.47 -3.54
N THR A 497 -11.32 -40.29 -2.59
CA THR A 497 -12.71 -40.74 -2.69
C THR A 497 -13.70 -39.64 -3.06
N GLY A 498 -13.23 -38.41 -3.23
CA GLY A 498 -14.09 -37.26 -3.55
C GLY A 498 -13.47 -35.91 -3.27
N ALA A 499 -14.26 -34.87 -3.45
CA ALA A 499 -13.83 -33.49 -3.38
C ALA A 499 -14.86 -32.58 -2.70
N THR A 500 -14.37 -31.52 -2.05
CA THR A 500 -15.20 -30.49 -1.43
C THR A 500 -14.82 -29.11 -1.97
N LEU A 501 -15.82 -28.35 -2.37
CA LEU A 501 -15.71 -26.98 -2.89
C LEU A 501 -16.36 -26.00 -1.92
N GLU A 502 -15.68 -24.91 -1.62
CA GLU A 502 -16.23 -23.75 -0.92
C GLU A 502 -15.97 -22.51 -1.76
N PHE A 503 -17.01 -21.89 -2.31
CA PHE A 503 -16.86 -20.78 -3.26
C PHE A 503 -16.43 -19.46 -2.61
N GLY A 504 -16.48 -19.38 -1.27
CA GLY A 504 -16.13 -18.18 -0.52
C GLY A 504 -17.20 -17.10 -0.59
N ASP A 505 -16.78 -15.85 -0.40
CA ASP A 505 -17.67 -14.69 -0.29
C ASP A 505 -17.86 -13.93 -1.62
N ASP A 506 -16.97 -14.10 -2.62
CA ASP A 506 -17.09 -13.47 -3.95
C ASP A 506 -17.79 -14.41 -4.93
N LEU A 507 -19.08 -14.19 -5.14
CA LEU A 507 -19.93 -15.00 -6.02
C LEU A 507 -20.14 -14.35 -7.39
N HIS A 508 -19.36 -13.35 -7.78
CA HIS A 508 -19.53 -12.69 -9.08
C HIS A 508 -19.38 -13.66 -10.27
N GLY A 509 -18.49 -14.64 -10.16
CA GLY A 509 -18.30 -15.72 -11.14
C GLY A 509 -19.21 -16.93 -10.93
N PHE A 510 -20.11 -16.89 -9.94
CA PHE A 510 -21.06 -17.95 -9.66
C PHE A 510 -22.24 -17.90 -10.64
N ASP A 511 -21.97 -18.29 -11.88
CA ASP A 511 -22.96 -18.50 -12.94
C ASP A 511 -23.16 -19.99 -13.24
N ASP A 512 -24.32 -20.32 -13.80
CA ASP A 512 -24.74 -21.68 -14.12
C ASP A 512 -23.75 -22.40 -15.07
N GLY A 513 -23.23 -21.70 -16.07
CA GLY A 513 -22.28 -22.25 -17.04
C GLY A 513 -20.95 -22.61 -16.39
N SER A 514 -20.35 -21.67 -15.66
CA SER A 514 -19.07 -21.87 -14.98
C SER A 514 -19.15 -22.95 -13.89
N VAL A 515 -20.23 -22.97 -13.10
CA VAL A 515 -20.42 -23.98 -12.05
C VAL A 515 -20.63 -25.37 -12.65
N VAL A 516 -21.44 -25.51 -13.70
CA VAL A 516 -21.63 -26.78 -14.42
C VAL A 516 -20.32 -27.26 -15.04
N ALA A 517 -19.53 -26.37 -15.64
CA ALA A 517 -18.22 -26.71 -16.21
C ALA A 517 -17.26 -27.26 -15.14
N LEU A 518 -17.20 -26.60 -13.98
CA LEU A 518 -16.39 -27.03 -12.84
C LEU A 518 -16.84 -28.39 -12.29
N LEU A 519 -18.14 -28.58 -12.04
CA LEU A 519 -18.66 -29.84 -11.54
C LEU A 519 -18.43 -31.00 -12.52
N ARG A 520 -18.57 -30.77 -13.84
CA ARG A 520 -18.27 -31.78 -14.87
C ARG A 520 -16.77 -32.08 -14.98
N ALA A 521 -15.91 -31.06 -14.88
CA ALA A 521 -14.46 -31.25 -14.88
C ALA A 521 -14.00 -32.06 -13.67
N LEU A 522 -14.56 -31.78 -12.50
CA LEU A 522 -14.30 -32.53 -11.28
C LEU A 522 -14.82 -33.97 -11.37
N ALA A 523 -16.03 -34.19 -11.89
CA ALA A 523 -16.53 -35.55 -12.09
C ALA A 523 -15.71 -36.35 -13.11
N ARG A 524 -15.15 -35.69 -14.13
CA ARG A 524 -14.20 -36.32 -15.07
C ARG A 524 -12.91 -36.76 -14.38
N SER A 525 -12.37 -35.94 -13.48
CA SER A 525 -11.10 -36.26 -12.80
C SER A 525 -11.19 -37.43 -11.82
N TYR A 526 -12.40 -37.95 -11.55
CA TYR A 526 -12.66 -39.11 -10.68
C TYR A 526 -13.33 -40.27 -11.42
N GLY A 527 -13.64 -40.11 -12.71
CA GLY A 527 -14.57 -40.96 -13.45
C GLY A 527 -13.95 -41.82 -14.54
N ASP A 528 -12.69 -42.23 -14.38
CA ASP A 528 -12.05 -43.28 -15.19
C ASP A 528 -12.03 -44.61 -14.43
#